data_AF-A0A3E0TRY8-F1
#
_entry.id   AF-A0A3E0TRY8-F1
#
_cell.length_a   1.000
_cell.length_b   1.000
_cell.length_c   1.000
_cell.angle_alpha   90.00
_cell.angle_beta   90.00
_cell.angle_gamma   90.00
#
_symmetry.space_group_name_H-M   'P 1'
#
loop_
_entity.id
_entity.type
_entity.pdbx_description
1 polymer ?
#
loop_
_entity_poly.entity_id
_entity_poly.type
_entity_poly.pdbx_seq_one_letter_code
_entity_poly.pdbx_strand_id
1 'polypeptide(L)'
;MDGYLQTGIGIAVSILLFWLSYRQTIGAKKERTKNANKSLHRAVMRRMVLEDYSPQYKDISRIIEGKAREFNTSSNDMLSEEQLLNSIYTEVFDSDLISPPQRVEIESRLDKLFNKIESKPSVPSVQEFKQMREENKRKRSSLALLTASVSMVGATTSVMYSYFKNPGSLIASNSEWLLSGVGVFIASFVMLTFLSIIRREKEEVITVSRNTSAISAVAFEIEVAKAIEKSGYHYKSEPRVGNHRPDFIIEAGGKNIAIDAKAWGEVVPLNSIKRTIHRLESMAKEEAIDSVYLVTKKPTPSKGFSNDDSNVKVVSMNEFASILKNKQVA
;
A
#
# COMPACT_ATOMS: atom_id res chain seq x y z
N MET A 1 17.64 23.95 -36.68
CA MET A 1 18.29 23.56 -35.40
C MET A 1 17.67 24.27 -34.20
N ASP A 2 17.26 25.53 -34.35
CA ASP A 2 16.70 26.36 -33.27
C ASP A 2 15.43 25.82 -32.58
N GLY A 3 14.54 25.15 -33.33
CA GLY A 3 13.32 24.56 -32.76
C GLY A 3 13.60 23.45 -31.75
N TYR A 4 14.58 22.59 -32.04
CA TYR A 4 15.00 21.52 -31.11
C TYR A 4 15.63 22.09 -29.83
N LEU A 5 16.39 23.19 -29.96
CA LEU A 5 16.99 23.88 -28.82
C LEU A 5 15.90 24.45 -27.89
N GLN A 6 14.86 25.07 -28.48
CA GLN A 6 13.73 25.62 -27.75
C GLN A 6 12.91 24.54 -27.02
N THR A 7 12.60 23.43 -27.69
CA THR A 7 11.91 22.27 -27.09
C THR A 7 12.72 21.72 -25.91
N GLY A 8 14.04 21.61 -26.05
CA GLY A 8 14.93 21.17 -24.98
C GLY A 8 14.91 22.08 -23.76
N ILE A 9 14.94 23.41 -23.96
CA ILE A 9 14.86 24.39 -22.87
C ILE A 9 13.51 24.30 -22.14
N GLY A 10 12.39 24.22 -22.87
CA GLY A 10 11.06 24.10 -22.27
C GLY A 10 10.89 22.84 -21.42
N ILE A 11 11.42 21.70 -21.88
CA ILE A 11 11.43 20.45 -21.11
C ILE A 11 12.31 20.58 -19.86
N ALA A 12 13.51 21.15 -19.98
CA ALA A 12 14.43 21.32 -18.85
C ALA A 12 13.83 22.21 -17.74
N VAL A 13 13.21 23.34 -18.11
CA VAL A 13 12.50 24.22 -17.17
C VAL A 13 11.33 23.49 -16.50
N SER A 14 10.54 22.72 -17.26
CA SER A 14 9.45 21.91 -16.70
C SER A 14 9.94 20.89 -15.68
N ILE A 15 11.04 20.19 -15.97
CA ILE A 15 11.63 19.23 -15.05
C ILE A 15 12.12 19.92 -13.77
N LEU A 16 12.78 21.08 -13.91
CA LEU A 16 13.30 21.83 -12.76
C LEU A 16 12.16 22.36 -11.88
N LEU A 17 11.13 22.95 -12.47
CA LEU A 17 9.94 23.43 -11.76
C LEU A 17 9.16 22.28 -11.12
N PHE A 18 9.04 21.13 -11.80
CA PHE A 18 8.42 19.94 -11.22
C PHE A 18 9.21 19.48 -10.00
N TRP A 19 10.54 19.39 -10.10
CA TRP A 19 11.39 18.95 -9.00
C TRP A 19 11.28 19.90 -7.79
N LEU A 20 11.32 21.21 -8.01
CA LEU A 20 11.13 22.22 -6.97
C LEU A 20 9.73 22.14 -6.35
N SER A 21 8.68 22.12 -7.17
CA SER A 21 7.28 22.06 -6.73
C SER A 21 6.99 20.77 -5.98
N TYR A 22 7.50 19.63 -6.47
CA TYR A 22 7.40 18.33 -5.82
C TYR A 22 8.11 18.33 -4.46
N ARG A 23 9.32 18.89 -4.38
CA ARG A 23 10.06 19.01 -3.11
C ARG A 23 9.33 19.92 -2.12
N GLN A 24 8.77 21.03 -2.58
CA GLN A 24 8.03 21.98 -1.74
C GLN A 24 6.67 21.46 -1.27
N THR A 25 6.00 20.60 -2.05
CA THR A 25 4.68 20.07 -1.71
C THR A 25 4.77 18.70 -1.04
N ILE A 26 5.21 17.68 -1.78
CA ILE A 26 5.25 16.29 -1.32
C ILE A 26 6.46 16.05 -0.42
N GLY A 27 7.62 16.60 -0.79
CA GLY A 27 8.83 16.51 0.02
C GLY A 27 8.64 17.14 1.40
N ALA A 28 8.14 18.38 1.44
CA ALA A 28 7.84 19.07 2.70
C ALA A 28 6.78 18.34 3.53
N LYS A 29 5.74 17.78 2.89
CA LYS A 29 4.75 16.96 3.60
C LYS A 29 5.39 15.73 4.24
N LYS A 30 6.24 15.00 3.50
CA LYS A 30 6.97 13.82 4.01
C LYS A 30 7.88 14.17 5.19
N GLU A 31 8.58 15.30 5.10
CA GLU A 31 9.46 15.78 6.15
C GLU A 31 8.67 16.21 7.41
N ARG A 32 7.55 16.92 7.24
CA ARG A 32 6.62 17.24 8.34
C ARG A 32 6.08 15.99 9.00
N THR A 33 5.63 14.99 8.24
CA THR A 33 5.16 13.71 8.77
C THR A 33 6.26 12.95 9.50
N LYS A 34 7.48 12.91 8.96
CA LYS A 34 8.63 12.28 9.62
C LYS A 34 8.95 12.95 10.95
N ASN A 35 8.93 14.28 10.98
CA ASN A 35 9.15 15.05 12.20
C ASN A 35 8.00 14.89 13.20
N ALA A 36 6.75 14.83 12.72
CA ALA A 36 5.57 14.54 13.52
C ALA A 36 5.68 13.17 14.19
N ASN A 37 6.04 12.13 13.44
CA ASN A 37 6.22 10.77 13.95
C ASN A 37 7.37 10.70 14.97
N LYS A 38 8.49 11.38 14.73
CA LYS A 38 9.57 11.50 15.73
C LYS A 38 9.15 12.23 16.99
N SER A 39 8.39 13.32 16.84
CA SER A 39 7.86 14.11 17.96
C SER A 39 6.86 13.29 18.79
N LEU A 40 5.96 12.57 18.11
CA LEU A 40 5.02 11.62 18.69
C LEU A 40 5.75 10.52 19.48
N HIS A 41 6.74 9.87 18.85
CA HIS A 41 7.55 8.83 19.47
C HIS A 41 8.20 9.32 20.76
N ARG A 42 8.92 10.45 20.68
CA ARG A 42 9.57 11.05 21.86
C ARG A 42 8.59 11.45 22.94
N ALA A 43 7.42 11.98 22.57
CA ALA A 43 6.41 12.40 23.53
C ALA A 43 5.86 11.20 24.32
N VAL A 44 5.51 10.11 23.64
CA VAL A 44 5.00 8.91 24.32
C VAL A 44 6.11 8.23 25.11
N MET A 45 7.30 8.05 24.52
CA MET A 45 8.45 7.44 25.19
C MET A 45 8.85 8.20 26.47
N ARG A 46 8.95 9.54 26.39
CA ARG A 46 9.25 10.39 27.56
C ARG A 46 8.24 10.18 28.68
N ARG A 47 6.94 10.17 28.36
CA ARG A 47 5.89 9.97 29.36
C ARG A 47 5.95 8.57 29.97
N MET A 48 6.22 7.55 29.17
CA MET A 48 6.32 6.18 29.66
C MET A 48 7.50 5.98 30.62
N VAL A 49 8.65 6.57 30.30
CA VAL A 49 9.90 6.40 31.08
C VAL A 49 9.93 7.33 32.30
N LEU A 50 9.49 8.59 32.18
CA LEU A 50 9.66 9.60 33.24
C LEU A 50 8.41 9.86 34.08
N GLU A 51 7.22 9.62 33.53
CA GLU A 51 5.94 9.97 34.16
C GLU A 51 5.12 8.71 34.54
N ASP A 52 5.74 7.53 34.45
CA ASP A 52 5.08 6.23 34.65
C ASP A 52 3.77 6.07 33.87
N TYR A 53 3.70 6.70 32.70
CA TYR A 53 2.50 6.68 31.88
C TYR A 53 2.20 5.26 31.39
N SER A 54 1.00 4.77 31.66
CA SER A 54 0.47 3.53 31.10
C SER A 54 -0.33 3.87 29.83
N PRO A 55 0.20 3.57 28.63
CA PRO A 55 -0.50 3.92 27.40
C PRO A 55 -1.87 3.27 27.30
N GLN A 56 -2.81 3.97 26.66
CA GLN A 56 -4.09 3.43 26.22
C GLN A 56 -4.30 3.74 24.74
N TYR A 57 -4.93 2.83 24.01
CA TYR A 57 -5.15 2.99 22.56
C TYR A 57 -5.86 4.31 22.22
N LYS A 58 -6.91 4.66 22.99
CA LYS A 58 -7.67 5.90 22.80
C LYS A 58 -6.82 7.15 23.01
N ASP A 59 -5.90 7.11 23.96
CA ASP A 59 -5.02 8.23 24.25
C ASP A 59 -3.96 8.37 23.17
N ILE A 60 -3.37 7.26 22.71
CA ILE A 60 -2.42 7.28 21.59
C ILE A 60 -3.08 7.86 20.34
N SER A 61 -4.30 7.42 20.01
CA SER A 61 -5.06 7.94 18.87
C SER A 61 -5.28 9.46 18.98
N ARG A 62 -5.65 9.96 20.16
CA ARG A 62 -5.77 11.41 20.43
C ARG A 62 -4.45 12.15 20.32
N ILE A 63 -3.34 11.56 20.78
CA ILE A 63 -2.01 12.17 20.66
C ILE A 63 -1.58 12.21 19.20
N ILE A 64 -1.87 11.16 18.41
CA ILE A 64 -1.65 11.15 16.96
C ILE A 64 -2.43 12.28 16.30
N GLU A 65 -3.72 12.43 16.59
CA GLU A 65 -4.53 13.53 16.05
C GLU A 65 -4.00 14.90 16.45
N GLY A 66 -3.60 15.07 17.71
CA GLY A 66 -3.01 16.31 18.22
C GLY A 66 -1.69 16.66 17.51
N LYS A 67 -0.79 15.68 17.36
CA LYS A 67 0.48 15.85 16.63
C LYS A 67 0.27 16.03 15.13
N ALA A 68 -0.73 15.38 14.54
CA ALA A 68 -1.09 15.59 13.14
C ALA A 68 -1.45 17.06 12.89
N ARG A 69 -2.28 17.63 13.77
CA ARG A 69 -2.65 19.06 13.71
C ARG A 69 -1.46 19.99 13.93
N GLU A 70 -0.63 19.73 14.94
CA GLU A 70 0.57 20.52 15.24
C GLU A 70 1.53 20.62 14.04
N PHE A 71 1.70 19.51 13.31
CA PHE A 71 2.61 19.44 12.17
C PHE A 71 1.93 19.67 10.80
N ASN A 72 0.65 20.07 10.77
CA ASN A 72 -0.15 20.25 9.56
C ASN A 72 -0.11 19.03 8.61
N THR A 73 -0.29 17.83 9.16
CA THR A 73 -0.35 16.57 8.42
C THR A 73 -1.66 15.82 8.70
N SER A 74 -1.95 14.79 7.91
CA SER A 74 -3.12 13.93 8.15
C SER A 74 -2.76 12.85 9.17
N SER A 75 -3.71 12.48 10.03
CA SER A 75 -3.56 11.32 10.93
C SER A 75 -3.26 10.03 10.16
N ASN A 76 -3.83 9.87 8.96
CA ASN A 76 -3.58 8.71 8.09
C ASN A 76 -2.17 8.66 7.50
N ASP A 77 -1.45 9.80 7.48
CA ASP A 77 -0.07 9.83 7.02
C ASP A 77 0.92 9.54 8.19
N MET A 78 0.45 9.53 9.44
CA MET A 78 1.26 9.22 10.63
C MET A 78 1.37 7.71 10.89
N LEU A 79 2.27 7.32 11.80
CA LEU A 79 2.33 5.93 12.28
C LEU A 79 1.00 5.55 12.94
N SER A 80 0.51 4.34 12.66
CA SER A 80 -0.64 3.79 13.38
C SER A 80 -0.29 3.55 14.85
N GLU A 81 -1.31 3.41 15.71
CA GLU A 81 -1.10 3.17 17.14
C GLU A 81 -0.20 1.94 17.38
N GLU A 82 -0.44 0.85 16.65
CA GLU A 82 0.37 -0.37 16.72
C GLU A 82 1.82 -0.16 16.24
N GLN A 83 2.03 0.60 15.17
CA GLN A 83 3.38 0.89 14.68
C GLN A 83 4.16 1.74 15.68
N LEU A 84 3.50 2.70 16.31
CA LEU A 84 4.09 3.50 17.38
C LEU A 84 4.46 2.62 18.58
N LEU A 85 3.54 1.77 19.03
CA LEU A 85 3.77 0.86 20.16
C LEU A 85 4.92 -0.11 19.87
N ASN A 86 5.01 -0.67 18.66
CA ASN A 86 6.11 -1.53 18.25
C ASN A 86 7.45 -0.77 18.23
N SER A 87 7.46 0.45 17.69
CA SER A 87 8.66 1.30 17.70
C SER A 87 9.15 1.58 19.12
N ILE A 88 8.22 1.88 20.03
CA ILE A 88 8.53 2.12 21.45
C ILE A 88 9.04 0.85 22.11
N TYR A 89 8.40 -0.29 21.87
CA TYR A 89 8.84 -1.58 22.40
C TYR A 89 10.28 -1.88 21.98
N THR A 90 10.60 -1.73 20.69
CA THR A 90 11.96 -1.91 20.19
C THR A 90 12.95 -0.95 20.85
N GLU A 91 12.62 0.34 20.96
CA GLU A 91 13.50 1.32 21.60
C GLU A 91 13.70 1.04 23.10
N VAL A 92 12.66 0.57 23.81
CA VAL A 92 12.77 0.19 25.23
C VAL A 92 13.65 -1.05 25.40
N PHE A 93 13.44 -2.05 24.55
CA PHE A 93 14.18 -3.31 24.57
C PHE A 93 15.67 -3.11 24.29
N ASP A 94 16.00 -2.29 23.28
CA ASP A 94 17.37 -2.02 22.83
C ASP A 94 18.08 -0.93 23.66
N SER A 95 17.36 -0.14 24.47
CA SER A 95 17.96 1.00 25.17
C SER A 95 18.74 0.59 26.41
N ASP A 96 20.06 0.76 26.34
CA ASP A 96 20.98 0.64 27.48
C ASP A 96 20.80 1.74 28.54
N LEU A 97 20.06 2.81 28.21
CA LEU A 97 19.81 3.94 29.11
C LEU A 97 18.64 3.69 30.07
N ILE A 98 17.85 2.63 29.86
CA ILE A 98 16.73 2.26 30.72
C ILE A 98 17.19 1.15 31.65
N SER A 99 17.01 1.35 32.95
CA SER A 99 17.42 0.34 33.93
C SER A 99 16.66 -0.98 33.73
N PRO A 100 17.28 -2.16 33.95
CA PRO A 100 16.61 -3.45 33.79
C PRO A 100 15.24 -3.58 34.48
N PRO A 101 15.04 -3.12 35.75
CA PRO A 101 13.72 -3.21 36.37
C PRO A 101 12.67 -2.32 35.69
N GLN A 102 13.04 -1.11 35.27
CA GLN A 102 12.13 -0.21 34.54
C GLN A 102 11.78 -0.78 33.16
N ARG A 103 12.74 -1.42 32.50
CA ARG A 103 12.51 -2.08 31.20
C ARG A 103 11.42 -3.15 31.31
N VAL A 104 11.56 -4.06 32.27
CA VAL A 104 10.57 -5.14 32.53
C VAL A 104 9.20 -4.56 32.85
N GLU A 105 9.15 -3.47 33.60
CA GLU A 105 7.88 -2.81 33.92
C GLU A 105 7.21 -2.20 32.69
N ILE A 106 7.98 -1.49 31.86
CA ILE A 106 7.47 -0.88 30.62
C ILE A 106 7.02 -1.96 29.63
N GLU A 107 7.80 -3.03 29.45
CA GLU A 107 7.45 -4.19 28.62
C GLU A 107 6.13 -4.81 29.10
N SER A 108 5.96 -5.04 30.40
CA SER A 108 4.71 -5.56 30.97
C SER A 108 3.49 -4.66 30.70
N ARG A 109 3.67 -3.32 30.73
CA ARG A 109 2.61 -2.36 30.38
C ARG A 109 2.25 -2.46 28.88
N LEU A 110 3.25 -2.61 28.00
CA LEU A 110 3.05 -2.76 26.55
C LEU A 110 2.41 -4.11 26.19
N ASP A 111 2.82 -5.21 26.82
CA ASP A 111 2.27 -6.54 26.57
C ASP A 111 0.78 -6.62 26.89
N LYS A 112 0.32 -5.96 27.98
CA LYS A 112 -1.11 -5.86 28.30
C LYS A 112 -1.90 -5.18 27.18
N LEU A 113 -1.32 -4.20 26.51
CA LEU A 113 -1.92 -3.53 25.35
C LEU A 113 -1.91 -4.41 24.12
N PHE A 114 -0.78 -5.05 23.80
CA PHE A 114 -0.67 -5.95 22.65
C PHE A 114 -1.66 -7.10 22.75
N ASN A 115 -1.78 -7.74 23.92
CA ASN A 115 -2.77 -8.80 24.15
C ASN A 115 -4.21 -8.33 23.90
N LYS A 116 -4.55 -7.10 24.30
CA LYS A 116 -5.87 -6.51 24.07
C LYS A 116 -6.12 -6.21 22.58
N ILE A 117 -5.08 -5.84 21.83
CA ILE A 117 -5.15 -5.61 20.38
C ILE A 117 -5.27 -6.93 19.63
N GLU A 118 -4.49 -7.95 20.02
CA GLU A 118 -4.53 -9.28 19.43
C GLU A 118 -5.88 -9.99 19.65
N SER A 119 -6.51 -9.79 20.82
CA SER A 119 -7.81 -10.39 21.14
C SER A 119 -9.00 -9.83 20.36
N LYS A 120 -8.85 -8.69 19.66
CA LYS A 120 -9.94 -8.10 18.87
C LYS A 120 -9.78 -8.45 17.39
N PRO A 121 -10.71 -9.22 16.79
CA PRO A 121 -10.77 -9.33 15.34
C PRO A 121 -11.16 -7.96 14.77
N SER A 122 -10.23 -7.32 14.05
CA SER A 122 -10.52 -6.12 13.28
C SER A 122 -11.28 -6.54 12.03
N VAL A 123 -12.61 -6.63 12.11
CA VAL A 123 -13.43 -6.66 10.90
C VAL A 123 -13.51 -5.22 10.42
N PRO A 124 -12.84 -4.85 9.32
CA PRO A 124 -12.86 -3.48 8.85
C PRO A 124 -14.26 -3.09 8.40
N SER A 125 -14.64 -1.85 8.73
CA SER A 125 -15.93 -1.29 8.33
C SER A 125 -15.93 -0.96 6.84
N VAL A 126 -17.05 -1.20 6.15
CA VAL A 126 -17.25 -0.82 4.73
C VAL A 126 -17.01 0.67 4.50
N GLN A 127 -17.21 1.51 5.53
CA GLN A 127 -16.93 2.95 5.47
C GLN A 127 -15.43 3.24 5.41
N GLU A 128 -14.61 2.51 6.17
CA GLU A 128 -13.15 2.64 6.17
C GLU A 128 -12.57 2.26 4.79
N PHE A 129 -13.14 1.24 4.15
CA PHE A 129 -12.78 0.86 2.78
C PHE A 129 -13.06 1.97 1.76
N LYS A 130 -14.25 2.60 1.84
CA LYS A 130 -14.60 3.72 0.96
C LYS A 130 -13.66 4.90 1.16
N GLN A 131 -13.36 5.23 2.42
CA GLN A 131 -12.54 6.38 2.77
C GLN A 131 -11.09 6.23 2.27
N MET A 132 -10.48 5.04 2.40
CA MET A 132 -9.15 4.77 1.84
C MET A 132 -9.10 4.84 0.32
N ARG A 133 -10.13 4.31 -0.36
CA ARG A 133 -10.21 4.34 -1.83
C ARG A 133 -10.31 5.78 -2.34
N GLU A 134 -11.09 6.62 -1.67
CA GLU A 134 -11.21 8.05 -1.99
C GLU A 134 -9.89 8.80 -1.76
N GLU A 135 -9.19 8.52 -0.66
CA GLU A 135 -7.92 9.17 -0.37
C GLU A 135 -6.84 8.82 -1.41
N ASN A 136 -6.74 7.55 -1.81
CA ASN A 136 -5.83 7.12 -2.88
C ASN A 136 -6.18 7.74 -4.23
N LYS A 137 -7.47 7.92 -4.53
CA LYS A 137 -7.93 8.62 -5.74
C LYS A 137 -7.54 10.11 -5.69
N ARG A 138 -7.68 10.77 -4.53
CA ARG A 138 -7.27 12.16 -4.32
C ARG A 138 -5.76 12.34 -4.50
N LYS A 139 -4.93 11.47 -3.91
CA LYS A 139 -3.46 11.49 -4.05
C LYS A 139 -3.00 11.34 -5.51
N ARG A 140 -3.64 10.44 -6.28
CA ARG A 140 -3.37 10.31 -7.73
C ARG A 140 -3.83 11.55 -8.51
N SER A 141 -4.99 12.08 -8.18
CA SER A 141 -5.53 13.28 -8.84
C SER A 141 -4.66 14.51 -8.59
N SER A 142 -4.14 14.71 -7.38
CA SER A 142 -3.28 15.85 -7.07
C SER A 142 -1.94 15.78 -7.80
N LEU A 143 -1.36 14.58 -7.94
CA LEU A 143 -0.15 14.37 -8.73
C LEU A 143 -0.38 14.65 -10.21
N ALA A 144 -1.48 14.16 -10.77
CA ALA A 144 -1.83 14.41 -12.16
C ALA A 144 -2.04 15.90 -12.45
N LEU A 145 -2.73 16.61 -11.54
CA LEU A 145 -2.91 18.06 -11.63
C LEU A 145 -1.57 18.81 -11.56
N LEU A 146 -0.69 18.44 -10.64
CA LEU A 146 0.64 19.06 -10.53
C LEU A 146 1.47 18.83 -11.80
N THR A 147 1.49 17.61 -12.32
CA THR A 147 2.17 17.29 -13.59
C THR A 147 1.60 18.10 -14.76
N ALA A 148 0.28 18.23 -14.84
CA ALA A 148 -0.39 19.04 -15.87
C ALA A 148 -0.03 20.52 -15.74
N SER A 149 -0.11 21.11 -14.55
CA SER A 149 0.23 22.51 -14.30
C SER A 149 1.67 22.83 -14.66
N VAL A 150 2.63 21.97 -14.27
CA VAL A 150 4.04 22.18 -14.62
C VAL A 150 4.28 22.05 -16.12
N SER A 151 3.61 21.10 -16.78
CA SER A 151 3.68 20.94 -18.24
C SER A 151 3.12 22.16 -18.97
N MET A 152 2.04 22.78 -18.45
CA MET A 152 1.49 24.03 -18.99
C MET A 152 2.48 25.19 -18.86
N VAL A 153 3.19 25.30 -17.72
CA VAL A 153 4.23 26.32 -17.55
C VAL A 153 5.36 26.10 -18.56
N GLY A 154 5.80 24.86 -18.77
CA GLY A 154 6.76 24.50 -19.82
C GLY A 154 6.35 24.92 -21.21
N ALA A 155 5.13 24.57 -21.60
CA ALA A 155 4.55 24.90 -22.90
C ALA A 155 4.44 26.42 -23.10
N THR A 156 3.97 27.15 -22.09
CA THR A 156 3.87 28.62 -22.14
C THR A 156 5.24 29.28 -22.22
N THR A 157 6.24 28.83 -21.46
CA THR A 157 7.62 29.34 -21.61
C THR A 157 8.21 29.07 -23.00
N SER A 158 7.89 27.93 -23.61
CA SER A 158 8.31 27.65 -24.99
C SER A 158 7.66 28.64 -25.97
N VAL A 159 6.34 28.83 -25.91
CA VAL A 159 5.63 29.77 -26.79
C VAL A 159 6.13 31.21 -26.59
N MET A 160 6.35 31.62 -25.33
CA MET A 160 6.85 32.95 -24.99
C MET A 160 8.28 33.18 -25.51
N TYR A 161 9.15 32.16 -25.46
CA TYR A 161 10.47 32.22 -26.06
C TYR A 161 10.43 32.38 -27.58
N SER A 162 9.54 31.65 -28.28
CA SER A 162 9.32 31.87 -29.72
C SER A 162 8.91 33.30 -30.03
N TYR A 163 7.98 33.86 -29.24
CA TYR A 163 7.51 35.23 -29.41
C TYR A 163 8.64 36.26 -29.22
N PHE A 164 9.45 36.12 -28.17
CA PHE A 164 10.58 37.02 -27.94
C PHE A 164 11.64 36.93 -29.03
N LYS A 165 11.85 35.73 -29.61
CA LYS A 165 12.82 35.54 -30.69
C LYS A 165 12.34 36.10 -32.02
N ASN A 166 11.05 35.94 -32.35
CA ASN A 166 10.44 36.42 -33.58
C ASN A 166 8.98 36.88 -33.31
N PRO A 167 8.73 38.16 -32.98
CA PRO A 167 7.39 38.62 -32.60
C PRO A 167 6.35 38.50 -33.73
N GLY A 168 6.79 38.48 -34.99
CA GLY A 168 5.91 38.24 -36.15
C GLY A 168 5.40 36.80 -36.29
N SER A 169 5.98 35.82 -35.58
CA SER A 169 5.58 34.41 -35.69
C SER A 169 4.23 34.10 -35.04
N LEU A 170 3.73 34.96 -34.14
CA LEU A 170 2.38 34.85 -33.57
C LEU A 170 1.30 35.55 -34.42
N ILE A 171 1.71 36.50 -35.27
CA ILE A 171 0.80 37.33 -36.09
C ILE A 171 0.53 36.65 -37.43
N ALA A 172 1.49 35.90 -37.97
CA ALA A 172 1.24 35.02 -39.10
C ALA A 172 0.32 33.85 -38.68
N SER A 173 -0.59 33.44 -39.56
CA SER A 173 -1.46 32.24 -39.49
C SER A 173 -0.67 30.89 -39.36
N ASN A 174 0.56 30.92 -38.87
CA ASN A 174 1.41 29.77 -38.71
C ASN A 174 0.95 28.93 -37.52
N SER A 175 0.41 27.76 -37.79
CA SER A 175 0.12 26.71 -36.80
C SER A 175 1.37 26.13 -36.13
N GLU A 176 2.57 26.49 -36.61
CA GLU A 176 3.85 25.98 -36.14
C GLU A 176 4.14 26.31 -34.66
N TRP A 177 3.76 27.50 -34.18
CA TRP A 177 3.93 27.85 -32.76
C TRP A 177 2.99 27.03 -31.85
N LEU A 178 1.78 26.74 -32.34
CA LEU A 178 0.80 25.87 -31.67
C LEU A 178 1.30 24.43 -31.61
N LEU A 179 1.81 23.90 -32.73
CA LEU A 179 2.38 22.56 -32.81
C LEU A 179 3.61 22.42 -31.89
N SER A 180 4.46 23.45 -31.82
CA SER A 180 5.61 23.47 -30.90
C SER A 180 5.17 23.52 -29.42
N GLY A 181 4.20 24.38 -29.08
CA GLY A 181 3.68 24.48 -27.71
C GLY A 181 2.99 23.20 -27.25
N VAL A 182 2.12 22.62 -28.10
CA VAL A 182 1.44 21.34 -27.82
C VAL A 182 2.44 20.18 -27.77
N GLY A 183 3.43 20.15 -28.65
CA GLY A 183 4.50 19.15 -28.65
C GLY A 183 5.31 19.18 -27.35
N VAL A 184 5.73 20.37 -26.90
CA VAL A 184 6.43 20.54 -25.61
C VAL A 184 5.55 20.16 -24.43
N PHE A 185 4.26 20.50 -24.46
CA PHE A 185 3.31 20.11 -23.42
C PHE A 185 3.21 18.58 -23.31
N ILE A 186 2.96 17.88 -24.41
CA ILE A 186 2.82 16.42 -24.42
C ILE A 186 4.13 15.75 -24.00
N ALA A 187 5.28 16.18 -24.56
CA ALA A 187 6.58 15.62 -24.20
C ALA A 187 6.91 15.81 -22.72
N SER A 188 6.68 17.02 -22.18
CA SER A 188 6.91 17.32 -20.76
C SER A 188 5.96 16.52 -19.87
N PHE A 189 4.69 16.40 -20.25
CA PHE A 189 3.70 15.65 -19.49
C PHE A 189 4.05 14.16 -19.43
N VAL A 190 4.42 13.55 -20.55
CA VAL A 190 4.84 12.15 -20.62
C VAL A 190 6.10 11.92 -19.79
N MET A 191 7.11 12.77 -19.95
CA MET A 191 8.38 12.65 -19.21
C MET A 191 8.20 12.79 -17.70
N LEU A 192 7.42 13.77 -17.26
CA LEU A 192 7.13 13.98 -15.84
C LEU A 192 6.26 12.86 -15.25
N THR A 193 5.31 12.33 -16.02
CA THR A 193 4.52 11.17 -15.60
C THR A 193 5.42 9.95 -15.42
N PHE A 194 6.33 9.71 -16.35
CA PHE A 194 7.30 8.62 -16.28
C PHE A 194 8.25 8.75 -15.07
N LEU A 195 8.81 9.94 -14.83
CA LEU A 195 9.65 10.22 -13.66
C LEU A 195 8.88 10.04 -12.34
N SER A 196 7.61 10.44 -12.29
CA SER A 196 6.75 10.26 -11.12
C SER A 196 6.50 8.77 -10.81
N ILE A 197 6.29 7.95 -11.84
CA ILE A 197 6.11 6.49 -11.70
C ILE A 197 7.38 5.84 -11.13
N ILE A 198 8.54 6.09 -11.76
CA ILE A 198 9.83 5.50 -11.32
C ILE A 198 10.15 5.88 -9.87
N ARG A 199 9.90 7.15 -9.50
CA ARG A 199 10.21 7.62 -8.15
C ARG A 199 9.30 7.00 -7.10
N ARG A 200 8.03 6.74 -7.45
CA ARG A 200 7.07 6.10 -6.56
C ARG A 200 7.46 4.65 -6.24
N GLU A 201 7.96 3.90 -7.22
CA GLU A 201 8.40 2.51 -7.03
C GLU A 201 9.61 2.39 -6.08
N LYS A 202 10.51 3.37 -6.06
CA LYS A 202 11.67 3.36 -5.18
C LYS A 202 11.39 3.79 -3.73
N GLU A 203 10.23 4.40 -3.46
CA GLU A 203 9.97 5.07 -2.17
C GLU A 203 8.91 4.39 -1.29
N GLU A 204 8.15 3.40 -1.77
CA GLU A 204 7.13 2.68 -0.98
C GLU A 204 7.70 1.47 -0.21
N VAL A 205 8.51 1.69 0.84
CA VAL A 205 8.58 0.72 1.95
C VAL A 205 7.48 1.11 2.94
N ILE A 206 6.23 0.87 2.55
CA ILE A 206 5.08 1.10 3.43
C ILE A 206 4.96 -0.14 4.32
N THR A 207 5.29 -0.02 5.60
CA THR A 207 4.77 -0.95 6.61
C THR A 207 3.25 -0.73 6.65
N VAL A 208 2.51 -1.63 6.03
CA VAL A 208 1.05 -1.58 5.94
C VAL A 208 0.49 -1.76 7.35
N SER A 209 -0.28 -0.80 7.86
CA SER A 209 -0.92 -0.93 9.17
C SER A 209 -1.84 -2.17 9.20
N ARG A 210 -2.10 -2.75 10.37
CA ARG A 210 -2.97 -3.94 10.48
C ARG A 210 -4.38 -3.71 9.92
N ASN A 211 -4.96 -2.53 10.12
CA ASN A 211 -6.25 -2.18 9.53
C ASN A 211 -6.18 -2.16 7.99
N THR A 212 -5.14 -1.57 7.41
CA THR A 212 -4.99 -1.55 5.95
C THR A 212 -4.72 -2.94 5.39
N SER A 213 -4.00 -3.79 6.12
CA SER A 213 -3.79 -5.20 5.78
C SER A 213 -5.09 -6.00 5.84
N ALA A 214 -5.88 -5.86 6.91
CA ALA A 214 -7.17 -6.52 7.08
C ALA A 214 -8.17 -6.10 5.99
N ILE A 215 -8.23 -4.81 5.68
CA ILE A 215 -9.04 -4.29 4.58
C ILE A 215 -8.62 -4.90 3.24
N SER A 216 -7.32 -5.00 3.01
CA SER A 216 -6.78 -5.57 1.77
C SER A 216 -7.08 -7.06 1.63
N ALA A 217 -7.19 -7.79 2.75
CA ALA A 217 -7.56 -9.20 2.83
C ALA A 217 -9.03 -9.40 2.47
N VAL A 218 -9.94 -8.68 3.14
CA VAL A 218 -11.38 -8.73 2.84
C VAL A 218 -11.67 -8.33 1.39
N ALA A 219 -11.03 -7.27 0.90
CA ALA A 219 -11.21 -6.84 -0.49
C ALA A 219 -10.77 -7.92 -1.50
N PHE A 220 -9.77 -8.72 -1.14
CA PHE A 220 -9.26 -9.79 -1.96
C PHE A 220 -10.13 -11.04 -1.88
N GLU A 221 -10.65 -11.39 -0.70
CA GLU A 221 -11.65 -12.45 -0.55
C GLU A 221 -12.88 -12.17 -1.42
N ILE A 222 -13.36 -10.92 -1.45
CA ILE A 222 -14.46 -10.50 -2.34
C ILE A 222 -14.09 -10.68 -3.82
N GLU A 223 -12.83 -10.41 -4.19
CA GLU A 223 -12.34 -10.59 -5.56
C GLU A 223 -12.32 -12.08 -5.96
N VAL A 224 -11.86 -12.95 -5.05
CA VAL A 224 -11.86 -14.41 -5.20
C VAL A 224 -13.29 -14.93 -5.32
N ALA A 225 -14.20 -14.52 -4.42
CA ALA A 225 -15.62 -14.90 -4.47
C ALA A 225 -16.26 -14.55 -5.82
N LYS A 226 -16.03 -13.32 -6.31
CA LYS A 226 -16.53 -12.89 -7.63
C LYS A 226 -15.96 -13.71 -8.79
N ALA A 227 -14.71 -14.17 -8.70
CA ALA A 227 -14.13 -15.03 -9.72
C ALA A 227 -14.80 -16.41 -9.73
N ILE A 228 -15.05 -16.98 -8.55
CA ILE A 228 -15.77 -18.25 -8.40
C ILE A 228 -17.19 -18.14 -8.99
N GLU A 229 -17.95 -17.09 -8.62
CA GLU A 229 -19.31 -16.84 -9.12
C GLU A 229 -19.35 -16.68 -10.65
N LYS A 230 -18.40 -15.91 -11.22
CA LYS A 230 -18.32 -15.70 -12.68
C LYS A 230 -18.04 -16.99 -13.44
N SER A 231 -17.36 -17.95 -12.82
CA SER A 231 -17.10 -19.25 -13.41
C SER A 231 -18.24 -20.25 -13.24
N GLY A 232 -19.34 -19.85 -12.58
CA GLY A 232 -20.55 -20.66 -12.43
C GLY A 232 -20.48 -21.71 -11.32
N TYR A 233 -19.50 -21.61 -10.41
CA TYR A 233 -19.41 -22.50 -9.24
C TYR A 233 -20.18 -21.91 -8.06
N HIS A 234 -20.87 -22.78 -7.32
CA HIS A 234 -21.41 -22.45 -6.02
C HIS A 234 -20.32 -22.61 -4.95
N TYR A 235 -20.29 -21.71 -3.98
CA TYR A 235 -19.35 -21.77 -2.86
C TYR A 235 -20.06 -21.62 -1.52
N LYS A 236 -19.47 -22.23 -0.49
CA LYS A 236 -19.80 -21.96 0.92
C LYS A 236 -18.73 -21.02 1.48
N SER A 237 -19.15 -19.91 2.09
CA SER A 237 -18.25 -18.94 2.75
C SER A 237 -17.96 -19.39 4.18
N GLU A 238 -16.70 -19.28 4.60
CA GLU A 238 -16.20 -19.65 5.93
C GLU A 238 -16.70 -21.00 6.50
N PRO A 239 -16.76 -22.09 5.71
CA PRO A 239 -17.24 -23.36 6.21
C PRO A 239 -16.27 -23.94 7.24
N ARG A 240 -16.79 -24.70 8.20
CA ARG A 240 -15.97 -25.41 9.17
C ARG A 240 -15.71 -26.83 8.69
N VAL A 241 -14.43 -27.20 8.57
CA VAL A 241 -14.00 -28.56 8.25
C VAL A 241 -13.02 -29.00 9.32
N GLY A 242 -13.45 -29.92 10.18
CA GLY A 242 -12.69 -30.32 11.37
C GLY A 242 -12.32 -29.12 12.25
N ASN A 243 -11.02 -28.92 12.45
CA ASN A 243 -10.44 -27.81 13.19
C ASN A 243 -10.06 -26.60 12.31
N HIS A 244 -10.39 -26.67 11.03
CA HIS A 244 -10.03 -25.66 10.04
C HIS A 244 -11.24 -24.85 9.57
N ARG A 245 -10.95 -23.63 9.14
CA ARG A 245 -11.90 -22.70 8.51
C ARG A 245 -11.23 -22.13 7.26
N PRO A 246 -11.38 -22.77 6.09
CA PRO A 246 -11.05 -22.14 4.82
C PRO A 246 -11.98 -20.95 4.56
N ASP A 247 -11.54 -20.05 3.70
CA ASP A 247 -12.33 -18.86 3.33
C ASP A 247 -13.52 -19.29 2.44
N PHE A 248 -13.29 -20.25 1.53
CA PHE A 248 -14.34 -20.83 0.69
C PHE A 248 -14.18 -22.34 0.52
N ILE A 249 -15.29 -23.03 0.28
CA ILE A 249 -15.30 -24.39 -0.32
C ILE A 249 -16.18 -24.38 -1.55
N ILE A 250 -15.67 -24.93 -2.65
CA ILE A 250 -16.42 -25.15 -3.89
C ILE A 250 -16.53 -26.66 -4.16
N GLU A 251 -17.61 -27.03 -4.83
CA GLU A 251 -17.80 -28.38 -5.36
C GLU A 251 -17.55 -28.34 -6.88
N ALA A 252 -16.55 -29.09 -7.35
CA ALA A 252 -16.19 -29.16 -8.75
C ALA A 252 -15.95 -30.61 -9.17
N GLY A 253 -16.76 -31.12 -10.09
CA GLY A 253 -16.60 -32.50 -10.60
C GLY A 253 -16.75 -33.58 -9.53
N GLY A 254 -17.59 -33.36 -8.52
CA GLY A 254 -17.78 -34.27 -7.38
C GLY A 254 -16.66 -34.20 -6.33
N LYS A 255 -15.71 -33.28 -6.48
CA LYS A 255 -14.64 -33.02 -5.50
C LYS A 255 -14.92 -31.74 -4.71
N ASN A 256 -14.63 -31.78 -3.42
CA ASN A 256 -14.66 -30.63 -2.53
C ASN A 256 -13.29 -29.96 -2.50
N ILE A 257 -13.25 -28.69 -2.89
CA ILE A 257 -12.02 -27.92 -3.02
C ILE A 257 -12.07 -26.76 -2.04
N ALA A 258 -11.16 -26.76 -1.06
CA ALA A 258 -11.03 -25.68 -0.10
C ALA A 258 -10.13 -24.58 -0.65
N ILE A 259 -10.51 -23.33 -0.43
CA ILE A 259 -9.81 -22.15 -0.95
C ILE A 259 -9.51 -21.22 0.22
N ASP A 260 -8.25 -20.82 0.32
CA ASP A 260 -7.75 -19.85 1.28
C ASP A 260 -7.16 -18.66 0.50
N ALA A 261 -7.77 -17.49 0.65
CA ALA A 261 -7.36 -16.26 0.00
C ALA A 261 -6.42 -15.49 0.93
N LYS A 262 -5.23 -15.14 0.45
CA LYS A 262 -4.26 -14.35 1.22
C LYS A 262 -3.77 -13.14 0.43
N ALA A 263 -4.16 -11.96 0.90
CA ALA A 263 -3.73 -10.67 0.36
C ALA A 263 -2.33 -10.27 0.85
N TRP A 264 -1.36 -11.16 0.67
CA TRP A 264 0.02 -10.89 1.03
C TRP A 264 0.61 -9.70 0.25
N GLY A 265 1.49 -8.95 0.93
CA GLY A 265 2.27 -7.87 0.35
C GLY A 265 3.39 -8.37 -0.57
N GLU A 266 4.26 -7.47 -1.02
CA GLU A 266 5.37 -7.82 -1.92
C GLU A 266 6.42 -8.72 -1.28
N VAL A 267 6.64 -8.55 0.03
CA VAL A 267 7.57 -9.36 0.81
C VAL A 267 6.78 -10.07 1.89
N VAL A 268 6.85 -11.41 1.89
CA VAL A 268 6.18 -12.26 2.89
C VAL A 268 7.25 -12.98 3.69
N PRO A 269 7.23 -12.90 5.03
CA PRO A 269 8.16 -13.66 5.86
C PRO A 269 8.04 -15.17 5.60
N LEU A 270 9.17 -15.85 5.42
CA LEU A 270 9.21 -17.30 5.14
C LEU A 270 8.48 -18.13 6.21
N ASN A 271 8.57 -17.72 7.47
CA ASN A 271 7.87 -18.39 8.58
C ASN A 271 6.34 -18.32 8.42
N SER A 272 5.81 -17.20 7.93
CA SER A 272 4.39 -17.04 7.67
C SER A 272 3.93 -17.94 6.53
N ILE A 273 4.71 -18.03 5.45
CA ILE A 273 4.45 -18.95 4.34
C ILE A 273 4.44 -20.39 4.85
N LYS A 274 5.50 -20.81 5.56
CA LYS A 274 5.64 -22.17 6.10
C LYS A 274 4.47 -22.56 7.02
N ARG A 275 4.07 -21.65 7.92
CA ARG A 275 2.94 -21.87 8.83
C ARG A 275 1.62 -22.02 8.06
N THR A 276 1.40 -21.18 7.05
CA THR A 276 0.21 -21.28 6.20
C THR A 276 0.19 -22.58 5.42
N ILE A 277 1.29 -22.95 4.75
CA ILE A 277 1.37 -24.22 4.00
C ILE A 277 1.11 -25.41 4.91
N HIS A 278 1.74 -25.47 6.09
CA HIS A 278 1.51 -26.56 7.03
C HIS A 278 0.04 -26.67 7.48
N ARG A 279 -0.64 -25.54 7.68
CA ARG A 279 -2.07 -25.49 7.99
C ARG A 279 -2.93 -25.97 6.82
N LEU A 280 -2.55 -25.66 5.58
CA LEU A 280 -3.28 -26.12 4.39
C LEU A 280 -3.05 -27.61 4.12
N GLU A 281 -1.84 -28.11 4.39
CA GLU A 281 -1.54 -29.54 4.32
C GLU A 281 -2.33 -30.34 5.35
N SER A 282 -2.47 -29.82 6.58
CA SER A 282 -3.33 -30.47 7.59
C SER A 282 -4.80 -30.44 7.18
N MET A 283 -5.26 -29.35 6.57
CA MET A 283 -6.61 -29.23 6.02
C MET A 283 -6.85 -30.21 4.86
N ALA A 284 -5.86 -30.42 4.00
CA ALA A 284 -5.94 -31.35 2.86
C ALA A 284 -5.98 -32.84 3.27
N LYS A 285 -5.75 -33.15 4.55
CA LYS A 285 -5.86 -34.50 5.11
C LYS A 285 -7.24 -34.81 5.68
N GLU A 286 -8.11 -33.80 5.79
CA GLU A 286 -9.49 -33.98 6.26
C GLU A 286 -10.32 -34.69 5.17
N GLU A 287 -11.08 -35.73 5.52
CA GLU A 287 -11.83 -36.57 4.56
C GLU A 287 -12.84 -35.79 3.70
N ALA A 288 -13.24 -34.59 4.14
CA ALA A 288 -14.20 -33.75 3.43
C ALA A 288 -13.57 -32.84 2.35
N ILE A 289 -12.24 -32.86 2.17
CA ILE A 289 -11.52 -31.98 1.25
C ILE A 289 -10.59 -32.79 0.36
N ASP A 290 -10.81 -32.75 -0.95
CA ASP A 290 -9.99 -33.45 -1.94
C ASP A 290 -8.75 -32.65 -2.34
N SER A 291 -8.86 -31.32 -2.35
CA SER A 291 -7.73 -30.43 -2.66
C SER A 291 -7.87 -29.05 -2.02
N VAL A 292 -6.73 -28.40 -1.81
CA VAL A 292 -6.66 -27.08 -1.16
C VAL A 292 -5.92 -26.10 -2.06
N TYR A 293 -6.51 -24.93 -2.30
CA TYR A 293 -5.92 -23.86 -3.09
C TYR A 293 -5.58 -22.67 -2.18
N LEU A 294 -4.31 -22.30 -2.15
CA LEU A 294 -3.87 -21.00 -1.62
C LEU A 294 -3.86 -20.00 -2.76
N VAL A 295 -4.75 -19.01 -2.71
CA VAL A 295 -4.86 -17.97 -3.73
C VAL A 295 -4.16 -16.71 -3.23
N THR A 296 -3.19 -16.20 -3.99
CA THR A 296 -2.44 -14.98 -3.66
C THR A 296 -2.57 -13.91 -4.75
N LYS A 297 -2.40 -12.63 -4.41
CA LYS A 297 -2.48 -11.52 -5.40
C LYS A 297 -1.38 -11.58 -6.45
N LYS A 298 -0.15 -11.90 -6.04
CA LYS A 298 1.03 -12.04 -6.88
C LYS A 298 1.54 -13.49 -6.81
N PRO A 299 2.23 -13.99 -7.85
CA PRO A 299 2.90 -15.27 -7.78
C PRO A 299 3.90 -15.24 -6.63
N THR A 300 3.66 -16.07 -5.61
CA THR A 300 4.61 -16.24 -4.51
C THR A 300 5.76 -17.11 -5.00
N PRO A 301 7.00 -16.88 -4.54
CA PRO A 301 8.10 -17.81 -4.82
C PRO A 301 7.77 -19.15 -4.16
N SER A 302 7.13 -20.04 -4.93
CA SER A 302 6.69 -21.37 -4.51
C SER A 302 7.79 -22.42 -4.62
N LYS A 303 8.94 -22.09 -5.23
CA LYS A 303 10.09 -23.00 -5.36
C LYS A 303 10.56 -23.47 -3.98
N GLY A 304 10.21 -24.71 -3.64
CA GLY A 304 10.58 -25.38 -2.40
C GLY A 304 9.48 -25.55 -1.35
N PHE A 305 8.25 -25.08 -1.59
CA PHE A 305 7.14 -25.22 -0.63
C PHE A 305 5.97 -26.09 -1.11
N SER A 306 5.84 -26.31 -2.42
CA SER A 306 4.94 -27.32 -2.98
C SER A 306 5.75 -28.54 -3.36
N ASN A 307 5.58 -29.66 -2.65
CA ASN A 307 5.95 -30.95 -3.22
C ASN A 307 4.96 -31.24 -4.36
N ASP A 308 5.44 -31.74 -5.50
CA ASP A 308 4.60 -32.07 -6.66
C ASP A 308 3.52 -33.12 -6.32
N ASP A 309 3.69 -33.86 -5.22
CA ASP A 309 2.73 -34.83 -4.67
C ASP A 309 1.75 -34.26 -3.63
N SER A 310 1.75 -32.95 -3.37
CA SER A 310 0.88 -32.35 -2.34
C SER A 310 -0.49 -31.94 -2.90
N ASN A 311 -1.56 -32.22 -2.13
CA ASN A 311 -2.93 -31.76 -2.42
C ASN A 311 -3.11 -30.23 -2.24
N VAL A 312 -2.04 -29.50 -1.95
CA VAL A 312 -2.04 -28.04 -1.72
C VAL A 312 -1.43 -27.35 -2.94
N LYS A 313 -2.23 -26.57 -3.65
CA LYS A 313 -1.79 -25.79 -4.81
C LYS A 313 -1.72 -24.31 -4.45
N VAL A 314 -0.55 -23.71 -4.66
CA VAL A 314 -0.36 -22.26 -4.49
C VAL A 314 -0.49 -21.61 -5.86
N VAL A 315 -1.45 -20.70 -6.01
CA VAL A 315 -1.77 -20.06 -7.28
C VAL A 315 -1.95 -18.56 -7.11
N SER A 316 -1.54 -17.80 -8.11
CA SER A 316 -1.91 -16.40 -8.21
C SER A 316 -3.39 -16.25 -8.61
N MET A 317 -3.98 -15.09 -8.34
CA MET A 317 -5.36 -14.78 -8.71
C MET A 317 -5.64 -14.97 -10.21
N ASN A 318 -4.67 -14.62 -11.07
CA ASN A 318 -4.79 -14.77 -12.52
C ASN A 318 -4.77 -16.25 -12.94
N GLU A 319 -3.92 -17.05 -12.31
CA GLU A 319 -3.88 -18.50 -12.56
C GLU A 319 -5.15 -19.16 -12.04
N PHE A 320 -5.60 -18.80 -10.84
CA PHE A 320 -6.83 -19.31 -10.25
C PHE A 320 -8.05 -19.02 -11.12
N ALA A 321 -8.21 -17.78 -11.60
CA ALA A 321 -9.29 -17.41 -12.52
C ALA A 321 -9.23 -18.22 -13.84
N SER A 322 -8.03 -18.50 -14.33
CA SER A 322 -7.83 -19.30 -15.55
C SER A 322 -8.20 -20.77 -15.33
N ILE A 323 -7.81 -21.34 -14.19
CA ILE A 323 -8.13 -22.71 -13.77
C ILE A 323 -9.65 -22.89 -13.63
N LEU A 324 -10.32 -21.94 -12.97
CA LEU A 324 -11.78 -21.92 -12.83
C LEU A 324 -12.47 -21.86 -14.21
N LYS A 325 -12.00 -20.99 -15.12
CA LYS A 325 -12.61 -20.83 -16.45
C LYS A 325 -12.44 -22.08 -17.33
N ASN A 326 -11.29 -22.74 -17.23
CA ASN A 326 -10.99 -23.95 -18.01
C ASN A 326 -11.54 -25.24 -17.38
N LYS A 327 -12.25 -25.14 -16.24
CA LYS A 327 -12.75 -26.29 -15.45
C LYS A 327 -11.66 -27.29 -15.06
N GLN A 328 -10.42 -26.82 -14.92
CA GLN A 328 -9.24 -27.62 -14.53
C GLN A 328 -9.08 -27.71 -13.01
N VAL A 329 -10.13 -27.39 -12.25
CA VAL A 329 -10.10 -27.37 -10.79
C VAL A 329 -10.12 -28.79 -10.22
N ALA A 330 -10.71 -29.76 -10.95
CA ALA A 330 -10.88 -31.16 -10.55
C ALA A 330 -9.76 -32.08 -11.09
#